data_AF-A0A7C3ZDU7-F1
#
_entry.id   AF-A0A7C3ZDU7-F1
#
_cell.length_a   1.000
_cell.length_b   1.000
_cell.length_c   1.000
_cell.angle_alpha   90.00
_cell.angle_beta   90.00
_cell.angle_gamma   90.00
#
_symmetry.space_group_name_H-M   'P 1'
#
loop_
_entity.id
_entity.type
_entity.pdbx_description
1 polymer ?
#
loop_
_entity_poly.entity_id
_entity_poly.type
_entity_poly.pdbx_seq_one_letter_code
_entity_poly.pdbx_strand_id
1 'polypeptide(L)'
;MGKIITLILLVGILSFAQAFGFSIFGIKPNLALVSVITASFFIVNGRWSILKGFLLVALAALILKFSPGFKSEILIFSLIGGSAMFVKKYLPWHHFFSNLILIIFGTFIFYLFLAINLIPTTIFLKELILNLIAGSLLFAILNFLWHNKI
;
A
#
# COMPACT_ATOMS: atom_id res chain seq x y z
N MET A 1 -20.61 -3.32 -7.51
CA MET A 1 -20.26 -1.92 -7.17
C MET A 1 -19.68 -1.79 -5.75
N GLY A 2 -20.25 -2.44 -4.73
CA GLY A 2 -19.77 -2.30 -3.34
C GLY A 2 -18.28 -2.58 -3.10
N LYS A 3 -17.68 -3.57 -3.78
CA LYS A 3 -16.26 -3.94 -3.55
C LYS A 3 -15.26 -2.81 -3.85
N ILE A 4 -15.45 -2.08 -4.96
CA ILE A 4 -14.51 -0.99 -5.32
C ILE A 4 -14.68 0.22 -4.41
N ILE A 5 -15.91 0.49 -3.94
CA ILE A 5 -16.18 1.57 -2.99
C ILE A 5 -15.47 1.28 -1.65
N THR A 6 -15.51 0.05 -1.17
CA THR A 6 -14.76 -0.36 0.03
C THR A 6 -13.25 -0.13 -0.12
N LEU A 7 -12.69 -0.46 -1.28
CA LEU A 7 -11.27 -0.21 -1.57
C LEU A 7 -10.93 1.28 -1.63
N ILE A 8 -11.77 2.09 -2.28
CA ILE A 8 -11.61 3.54 -2.38
C ILE A 8 -11.63 4.17 -0.98
N LEU A 9 -12.59 3.79 -0.14
CA LEU A 9 -12.68 4.28 1.23
C LEU A 9 -11.47 3.87 2.06
N LEU A 10 -11.05 2.60 1.97
CA LEU A 10 -9.90 2.10 2.71
C LEU A 10 -8.59 2.80 2.33
N VAL A 11 -8.30 2.88 1.02
CA VAL A 11 -7.11 3.58 0.52
C VAL A 11 -7.17 5.07 0.85
N GLY A 12 -8.34 5.68 0.71
CA GLY A 12 -8.56 7.09 1.03
C GLY A 12 -8.29 7.39 2.51
N ILE A 13 -8.95 6.68 3.43
CA ILE A 13 -8.82 6.87 4.87
C ILE A 13 -7.37 6.68 5.32
N LEU A 14 -6.70 5.63 4.86
CA LEU A 14 -5.32 5.34 5.25
C LEU A 14 -4.31 6.34 4.68
N SER A 15 -4.53 6.80 3.45
CA SER A 15 -3.71 7.87 2.86
C SER A 15 -3.91 9.20 3.60
N PHE A 16 -5.15 9.50 4.02
CA PHE A 16 -5.44 10.66 4.87
C PHE A 16 -4.74 10.53 6.23
N ALA A 17 -4.88 9.40 6.91
CA ALA A 17 -4.24 9.17 8.20
C ALA A 17 -2.72 9.41 8.12
N GLN A 18 -2.07 8.89 7.08
CA GLN A 18 -0.66 9.16 6.81
C GLN A 18 -0.38 10.64 6.55
N ALA A 19 -1.21 11.31 5.73
CA ALA A 19 -1.03 12.73 5.41
C ALA A 19 -1.11 13.64 6.66
N PHE A 20 -1.93 13.27 7.65
CA PHE A 20 -2.04 13.92 8.96
C PHE A 20 -0.89 13.60 9.92
N GLY A 21 0.10 12.81 9.49
CA GLY A 21 1.28 12.49 10.28
C GLY A 21 1.08 11.39 11.30
N PHE A 22 0.14 10.47 11.07
CA PHE A 22 -0.04 9.28 11.90
C PHE A 22 1.31 8.56 12.12
N SER A 23 1.65 8.31 13.38
CA SER A 23 2.89 7.65 13.77
C SER A 23 2.67 6.74 14.96
N ILE A 24 3.45 5.66 15.01
CA ILE A 24 3.44 4.68 16.10
C ILE A 24 4.86 4.64 16.66
N PHE A 25 5.02 4.90 17.95
CA PHE A 25 6.33 5.01 18.62
C PHE A 25 7.32 5.95 17.89
N GLY A 26 6.82 7.07 17.34
CA GLY A 26 7.61 8.06 16.61
C GLY A 26 7.97 7.68 15.17
N ILE A 27 7.45 6.57 14.65
CA ILE A 27 7.73 6.09 13.29
C ILE A 27 6.48 6.20 12.45
N LYS A 28 6.61 6.75 11.24
CA LYS A 28 5.51 6.98 10.31
C LYS A 28 5.42 5.80 9.33
N PRO A 29 4.48 4.86 9.51
CA PRO A 29 4.29 3.78 8.54
C PRO A 29 3.78 4.33 7.20
N ASN A 30 4.14 3.66 6.11
CA ASN A 30 3.68 4.01 4.76
C ASN A 30 2.32 3.36 4.48
N LEU A 31 1.28 3.82 5.19
CA LEU A 31 -0.09 3.32 5.10
C LEU A 31 -0.68 3.42 3.69
N ALA A 32 -0.36 4.48 2.95
CA ALA A 32 -0.78 4.66 1.57
C ALA A 32 -0.21 3.53 0.68
N LEU A 33 1.09 3.25 0.79
CA LEU A 33 1.73 2.16 0.05
C LEU A 33 1.13 0.81 0.42
N VAL A 34 1.06 0.51 1.71
CA VAL A 34 0.53 -0.75 2.22
C VAL A 34 -0.91 -0.96 1.77
N SER A 35 -1.75 0.07 1.84
CA SER A 35 -3.16 -0.01 1.45
C SER A 35 -3.34 -0.24 -0.04
N VAL A 36 -2.56 0.44 -0.90
CA VAL A 36 -2.63 0.26 -2.35
C VAL A 36 -2.14 -1.13 -2.76
N ILE A 37 -1.03 -1.60 -2.20
CA ILE A 37 -0.51 -2.96 -2.46
C ILE A 37 -1.54 -3.99 -2.03
N THR A 38 -2.08 -3.88 -0.81
CA THR A 38 -3.07 -4.83 -0.30
C THR A 38 -4.34 -4.80 -1.12
N ALA A 39 -4.87 -3.61 -1.42
CA ALA A 39 -6.05 -3.43 -2.25
C ALA A 39 -5.89 -4.07 -3.63
N SER A 40 -4.67 -4.05 -4.19
CA SER A 40 -4.38 -4.64 -5.50
C SER A 40 -4.81 -6.10 -5.56
N PHE A 41 -4.61 -6.91 -4.51
CA PHE A 41 -4.94 -8.34 -4.50
C PHE A 41 -6.44 -8.62 -4.59
N PHE A 42 -7.28 -7.65 -4.21
CA PHE A 42 -8.73 -7.81 -4.19
C PHE A 42 -9.42 -7.18 -5.41
N ILE A 43 -8.67 -6.54 -6.30
CA ILE A 43 -9.19 -6.10 -7.59
C ILE A 43 -9.33 -7.33 -8.51
N VAL A 44 -10.58 -7.68 -8.82
CA VAL A 44 -10.94 -8.80 -9.69
C VAL A 44 -10.32 -8.65 -11.07
N ASN A 45 -9.69 -9.73 -11.57
CA ASN A 45 -9.14 -9.84 -12.91
C ASN A 45 -10.25 -9.70 -13.95
N GLY A 46 -10.35 -8.52 -14.55
CA GLY A 46 -11.24 -8.21 -15.65
C GLY A 46 -10.69 -7.05 -16.45
N ARG A 47 -11.35 -6.71 -17.56
CA ARG A 47 -10.89 -5.68 -18.53
C ARG A 47 -10.55 -4.33 -17.88
N TRP A 48 -11.22 -3.99 -16.77
CA TRP A 48 -11.05 -2.74 -16.03
C TRP A 48 -10.18 -2.85 -14.77
N SER A 49 -9.53 -3.99 -14.51
CA SER A 49 -8.73 -4.21 -13.31
C SER A 49 -7.56 -3.24 -13.19
N ILE A 50 -6.89 -2.96 -14.30
CA ILE A 50 -5.71 -2.09 -14.34
C ILE A 50 -6.14 -0.64 -14.06
N LEU A 51 -7.21 -0.18 -14.71
CA LEU A 51 -7.73 1.16 -14.49
C LEU A 51 -8.17 1.39 -13.03
N LYS A 52 -8.82 0.40 -12.41
CA LYS A 52 -9.17 0.45 -10.98
C LYS A 52 -7.94 0.55 -10.08
N GLY A 53 -6.87 -0.16 -10.40
CA GLY A 53 -5.60 -0.09 -9.68
C GLY A 53 -4.97 1.31 -9.79
N PHE A 54 -4.88 1.85 -11.00
CA PHE A 54 -4.39 3.21 -11.23
C PHE A 54 -5.24 4.27 -10.54
N LEU A 55 -6.56 4.09 -10.47
CA LEU A 55 -7.44 4.98 -9.72
C LEU A 55 -7.09 5.01 -8.24
N LEU A 56 -6.83 3.86 -7.61
CA LEU A 56 -6.44 3.81 -6.19
C LEU A 56 -5.07 4.46 -5.96
N VAL A 57 -4.10 4.23 -6.85
CA VAL A 57 -2.78 4.88 -6.80
C VAL A 57 -2.93 6.40 -6.93
N ALA A 58 -3.69 6.87 -7.93
CA ALA A 58 -3.91 8.28 -8.18
C ALA A 58 -4.65 8.97 -7.01
N LEU A 59 -5.64 8.29 -6.41
CA LEU A 59 -6.35 8.77 -5.24
C LEU A 59 -5.39 8.98 -4.06
N ALA A 60 -4.58 7.97 -3.74
CA ALA A 60 -3.60 8.07 -2.66
C ALA A 60 -2.54 9.15 -2.95
N ALA A 61 -2.02 9.22 -4.17
CA ALA A 61 -1.06 10.25 -4.59
C ALA A 61 -1.65 11.67 -4.46
N LEU A 62 -2.91 11.86 -4.84
CA LEU A 62 -3.62 13.13 -4.72
C LEU A 62 -3.78 13.55 -3.25
N ILE A 63 -4.11 12.62 -2.37
CA ILE A 63 -4.22 12.90 -0.92
C ILE A 63 -2.83 13.24 -0.35
N LEU A 64 -1.80 12.45 -0.68
CA LEU A 64 -0.43 12.65 -0.21
C LEU A 64 0.18 13.98 -0.70
N LYS A 65 -0.28 14.53 -1.83
CA LYS A 65 0.16 15.86 -2.33
C LYS A 65 -0.03 16.98 -1.32
N PHE A 66 -1.00 16.84 -0.42
CA PHE A 66 -1.27 17.83 0.63
C PHE A 66 -0.48 17.55 1.92
N SER A 67 0.32 16.48 1.98
CA SER A 67 1.16 16.17 3.14
C SER A 67 2.49 16.92 3.08
N PRO A 68 2.97 17.50 4.20
CA PRO A 68 4.29 18.12 4.27
C PRO A 68 5.40 17.08 4.01
N GLY A 69 6.30 17.35 3.06
CA GLY A 69 7.44 16.48 2.74
C GLY A 69 7.26 15.58 1.50
N PHE A 70 6.02 15.33 1.06
CA PHE A 70 5.72 14.27 0.07
C PHE A 70 5.98 14.59 -1.41
N LYS A 71 6.68 15.68 -1.76
CA LYS A 71 6.78 16.13 -3.17
C LYS A 71 7.51 15.13 -4.08
N SER A 72 8.69 14.66 -3.70
CA SER A 72 9.46 13.64 -4.43
C SER A 72 8.92 12.23 -4.19
N GLU A 73 8.33 12.01 -3.01
CA GLU A 73 7.88 10.71 -2.51
C GLU A 73 6.67 10.18 -3.28
N ILE A 74 5.79 11.06 -3.77
CA ILE A 74 4.59 10.70 -4.54
C ILE A 74 4.94 9.96 -5.84
N LEU A 75 5.99 10.39 -6.55
CA LEU A 75 6.37 9.75 -7.81
C LEU A 75 6.84 8.32 -7.57
N ILE A 76 7.71 8.12 -6.58
CA ILE A 76 8.25 6.80 -6.23
C ILE A 76 7.15 5.90 -5.69
N PHE A 77 6.31 6.41 -4.79
CA PHE A 77 5.10 5.73 -4.35
C PHE A 77 4.22 5.28 -5.52
N SER A 78 3.98 6.17 -6.49
CA SER A 78 3.10 5.87 -7.64
C SER A 78 3.70 4.79 -8.54
N LEU A 79 5.02 4.79 -8.75
CA LEU A 79 5.72 3.75 -9.49
C LEU A 79 5.66 2.40 -8.78
N ILE A 80 5.87 2.37 -7.47
CA ILE A 80 5.79 1.13 -6.68
C ILE A 80 4.35 0.61 -6.67
N GLY A 81 3.36 1.46 -6.38
CA GLY A 81 1.95 1.08 -6.39
C GLY A 81 1.47 0.61 -7.76
N GLY A 82 1.89 1.29 -8.83
CA GLY A 82 1.60 0.89 -10.21
C GLY A 82 2.23 -0.45 -10.57
N SER A 83 3.52 -0.65 -10.29
CA SER A 83 4.22 -1.90 -10.57
C SER A 83 3.65 -3.09 -9.78
N ALA A 84 3.26 -2.89 -8.52
CA ALA A 84 2.60 -3.91 -7.71
C ALA A 84 1.34 -4.50 -8.38
N MET A 85 0.58 -3.69 -9.13
CA MET A 85 -0.61 -4.14 -9.88
C MET A 85 -0.29 -5.13 -11.00
N PHE A 86 0.93 -5.07 -11.55
CA PHE A 86 1.42 -6.00 -12.56
C PHE A 86 2.13 -7.19 -11.93
N VAL A 87 3.06 -6.93 -11.00
CA VAL A 87 3.89 -7.97 -10.37
C VAL A 87 3.04 -8.98 -9.61
N LYS A 88 1.93 -8.56 -8.98
CA LYS A 88 1.02 -9.49 -8.27
C LYS A 88 0.53 -10.65 -9.13
N LYS A 89 0.47 -10.49 -10.46
CA LYS A 89 -0.03 -11.53 -11.39
C LYS A 89 0.99 -12.64 -11.64
N TYR A 90 2.26 -12.36 -11.40
CA TYR A 90 3.37 -13.29 -11.64
C TYR A 90 3.85 -13.97 -10.36
N LEU A 91 3.29 -13.63 -9.20
CA LEU A 91 3.66 -14.26 -7.94
C LEU A 91 2.90 -15.59 -7.77
N PRO A 92 3.58 -16.75 -7.79
CA PRO A 92 2.92 -18.07 -7.76
C PRO A 92 2.42 -18.49 -6.36
N TRP A 93 2.65 -17.66 -5.34
CA TRP A 93 2.41 -17.97 -3.92
C TRP A 93 1.01 -17.52 -3.50
N HIS A 94 0.50 -18.06 -2.38
CA HIS A 94 -0.77 -17.62 -1.81
C HIS A 94 -0.84 -16.09 -1.71
N HIS A 95 -2.00 -15.52 -2.07
CA HIS A 95 -2.19 -14.06 -2.15
C HIS A 95 -1.76 -13.30 -0.89
N PHE A 96 -1.93 -13.90 0.30
CA PHE A 96 -1.45 -13.32 1.55
C PHE A 96 0.08 -13.17 1.59
N PHE A 97 0.84 -14.23 1.30
CA PHE A 97 2.31 -14.16 1.29
C PHE A 97 2.82 -13.23 0.19
N SER A 98 2.20 -13.28 -1.00
CA SER A 98 2.51 -12.38 -2.11
C SER A 98 2.31 -10.90 -1.72
N ASN A 99 1.30 -10.59 -0.91
CA ASN A 99 1.08 -9.25 -0.36
C ASN A 99 2.23 -8.80 0.55
N LEU A 100 2.65 -9.66 1.50
CA LEU A 100 3.75 -9.34 2.40
C LEU A 100 5.06 -9.13 1.65
N ILE A 101 5.35 -9.97 0.66
CA ILE A 101 6.54 -9.85 -0.19
C ILE A 101 6.53 -8.51 -0.94
N LEU A 102 5.40 -8.12 -1.54
CA LEU A 102 5.30 -6.83 -2.22
C LEU A 102 5.44 -5.64 -1.27
N ILE A 103 4.96 -5.75 -0.03
CA ILE A 103 5.18 -4.71 0.99
C ILE A 103 6.67 -4.61 1.34
N ILE A 104 7.36 -5.73 1.56
CA ILE A 104 8.80 -5.75 1.84
C ILE A 104 9.57 -5.08 0.69
N PHE A 105 9.35 -5.52 -0.55
CA PHE A 105 10.02 -4.94 -1.71
C PHE A 105 9.63 -3.48 -1.92
N GLY A 106 8.36 -3.13 -1.73
CA GLY A 106 7.88 -1.76 -1.88
C GLY A 106 8.52 -0.82 -0.87
N THR A 107 8.55 -1.18 0.42
CA THR A 107 9.23 -0.40 1.46
C THR A 107 10.73 -0.32 1.21
N PHE A 108 11.37 -1.41 0.81
CA PHE A 108 12.80 -1.42 0.49
C PHE A 108 13.13 -0.49 -0.70
N ILE A 109 12.38 -0.58 -1.81
CA ILE A 109 12.56 0.28 -2.98
C ILE A 109 12.29 1.74 -2.60
N PHE A 110 11.27 2.02 -1.81
CA PHE A 110 10.98 3.37 -1.34
C PHE A 110 12.18 3.98 -0.60
N TYR A 111 12.79 3.24 0.32
CA TYR A 111 13.99 3.67 1.03
C TYR A 111 15.21 3.76 0.12
N LEU A 112 15.40 2.83 -0.82
CA LEU A 112 16.51 2.83 -1.76
C LEU A 112 16.61 4.16 -2.52
N PHE A 113 15.47 4.74 -2.91
CA PHE A 113 15.43 5.99 -3.67
C PHE A 113 15.34 7.26 -2.80
N LEU A 114 14.71 7.21 -1.62
CA LEU A 114 14.42 8.41 -0.83
C LEU A 114 15.30 8.58 0.41
N ALA A 115 15.80 7.49 0.97
CA ALA A 115 16.49 7.49 2.26
C ALA A 115 17.41 6.27 2.41
N ILE A 116 18.32 6.07 1.44
CA ILE A 116 19.19 4.89 1.38
C ILE A 116 20.05 4.73 2.64
N ASN A 117 20.43 5.84 3.25
CA ASN A 117 21.18 5.92 4.50
C ASN A 117 20.42 5.36 5.72
N LEU A 118 19.08 5.29 5.67
CA LEU A 118 18.26 4.77 6.77
C LEU A 118 18.06 3.26 6.71
N ILE A 119 18.37 2.59 5.59
CA ILE A 119 18.25 1.13 5.43
C ILE A 119 18.97 0.33 6.53
N PRO A 120 20.24 0.61 6.89
CA PRO A 120 20.93 -0.14 7.94
C PRO A 120 20.46 0.22 9.36
N THR A 121 19.55 1.19 9.52
CA THR A 121 19.13 1.68 10.84
C THR A 121 17.91 0.94 11.37
N THR A 122 17.66 1.07 12.68
CA THR A 122 16.44 0.52 13.30
C THR A 122 15.16 1.20 12.82
N ILE A 123 15.24 2.40 12.21
CA ILE A 123 14.07 3.13 11.71
C ILE A 123 13.42 2.34 10.57
N PHE A 124 14.23 1.94 9.58
CA PHE A 124 13.77 1.12 8.46
C PHE A 124 13.15 -0.18 8.94
N LEU A 125 13.82 -0.91 9.85
CA LEU A 125 13.32 -2.19 10.34
C LEU A 125 11.97 -2.04 11.06
N LYS A 126 11.83 -1.03 11.91
CA LYS A 126 10.58 -0.77 12.63
C LYS A 126 9.46 -0.34 11.69
N GLU A 127 9.75 0.51 10.71
CA GLU A 127 8.74 0.89 9.70
C GLU A 127 8.31 -0.32 8.88
N LEU A 128 9.25 -1.16 8.45
CA LEU A 128 8.97 -2.41 7.73
C LEU A 128 8.06 -3.34 8.55
N ILE A 129 8.35 -3.52 9.84
CA ILE A 129 7.51 -4.32 10.75
C ILE A 129 6.10 -3.72 10.85
N LEU A 130 5.97 -2.40 11.03
CA LEU A 130 4.67 -1.73 11.10
C LEU A 130 3.89 -1.87 9.78
N ASN A 131 4.57 -1.73 8.63
CA ASN A 131 3.97 -1.90 7.32
C ASN A 131 3.49 -3.35 7.10
N LEU A 132 4.26 -4.34 7.56
CA LEU A 132 3.88 -5.76 7.51
C LEU A 132 2.68 -6.08 8.41
N ILE A 133 2.66 -5.54 9.64
CA ILE A 133 1.53 -5.70 10.56
C ILE A 133 0.27 -5.07 9.94
N ALA A 134 0.37 -3.81 9.47
CA ALA A 134 -0.74 -3.12 8.82
C ALA A 134 -1.23 -3.87 7.59
N GLY A 135 -0.32 -4.34 6.73
CA GLY A 135 -0.67 -5.11 5.53
C GLY A 135 -1.34 -6.43 5.85
N SER A 136 -0.87 -7.12 6.89
CA SER A 136 -1.48 -8.37 7.36
C SER A 136 -2.90 -8.16 7.87
N LEU A 137 -3.09 -7.13 8.73
CA LEU A 137 -4.40 -6.77 9.28
C LEU A 137 -5.36 -6.35 8.17
N LEU A 138 -4.93 -5.49 7.24
CA LEU A 138 -5.77 -5.05 6.13
C LEU A 138 -6.16 -6.21 5.22
N PHE A 139 -5.23 -7.11 4.91
CA PHE A 139 -5.52 -8.28 4.10
C PHE A 139 -6.53 -9.18 4.80
N ALA A 140 -6.37 -9.44 6.10
CA ALA A 140 -7.29 -10.25 6.88
C ALA A 140 -8.69 -9.63 6.95
N ILE A 141 -8.80 -8.32 7.22
CA ILE A 141 -10.07 -7.58 7.24
C ILE A 141 -10.76 -7.65 5.88
N LEU A 142 -10.04 -7.36 4.80
CA LEU A 142 -10.59 -7.40 3.45
C LEU A 142 -11.02 -8.82 3.06
N ASN A 143 -10.22 -9.83 3.40
CA ASN A 143 -10.59 -11.22 3.14
C ASN A 143 -11.85 -11.63 3.91
N PHE A 144 -11.96 -11.28 5.20
CA PHE A 144 -13.15 -11.53 6.01
C PHE A 144 -14.39 -10.85 5.43
N LEU A 145 -14.30 -9.56 5.06
CA LEU A 145 -15.41 -8.80 4.49
C LEU A 145 -15.92 -9.34 3.14
N TRP A 146 -15.08 -10.08 2.41
CA TRP A 146 -15.44 -10.64 1.10
C TRP A 146 -15.75 -12.12 1.09
N HIS A 147 -15.20 -12.91 2.02
CA HIS A 147 -15.59 -14.32 2.18
C HIS A 147 -16.91 -14.47 2.94
N ASN A 148 -17.21 -13.61 3.91
CA ASN A 148 -18.48 -13.68 4.68
C ASN A 148 -19.68 -13.01 3.98
N LYS A 149 -19.61 -12.84 2.65
CA LYS A 149 -20.73 -12.37 1.81
C LYS A 149 -21.29 -13.48 0.91
N ILE A 150 -21.08 -14.73 1.29
CA ILE A 150 -21.72 -15.92 0.71
C ILE A 150 -22.87 -16.32 1.63
#